data_AF-A0A3G9J5T0-F1
#
_entry.id   AF-A0A3G9J5T0-F1
#
_cell.length_a   1.000
_cell.length_b   1.000
_cell.length_c   1.000
_cell.angle_alpha   90.00
_cell.angle_beta   90.00
_cell.angle_gamma   90.00
#
_symmetry.space_group_name_H-M   'P 1'
#
loop_
_entity.id
_entity.type
_entity.pdbx_description
1 polymer ?
#
loop_
_entity_poly.entity_id
_entity_poly.type
_entity_poly.pdbx_seq_one_letter_code
_entity_poly.pdbx_strand_id
1 'polypeptide(L)' 'MYGKLVCVLVLAAAMLVYDIPKFRRACRRDQLVYGALLAALLYLGFIFVTAKPWPNLDTIFNILIKPAKQIVQWLNPKSS' A
#
# COMPACT_ATOMS: atom_id res chain seq x y z
N MET A 1 -6.88 19.13 10.82
CA MET A 1 -6.25 18.77 9.53
C MET A 1 -4.73 18.73 9.62
N TYR A 2 -4.07 19.75 10.19
CA TYR A 2 -2.60 19.79 10.32
C TYR A 2 -1.98 18.62 11.09
N GLY A 3 -2.59 18.13 12.18
CA GLY A 3 -2.05 16.99 12.93
C GLY A 3 -1.92 15.70 12.11
N LYS A 4 -2.91 15.42 11.23
CA LYS A 4 -2.85 14.27 10.32
C LYS A 4 -1.73 14.43 9.30
N LEU A 5 -1.57 15.64 8.76
CA LEU A 5 -0.53 15.96 7.79
C LEU A 5 0.86 15.87 8.41
N VAL A 6 1.05 16.42 9.60
CA VAL A 6 2.32 16.32 10.35
C VAL A 6 2.66 14.86 10.66
N CYS A 7 1.69 14.06 11.09
CA CYS A 7 1.89 12.63 11.35
C CYS A 7 2.38 11.90 10.09
N VAL A 8 1.70 12.10 8.95
CA VAL A 8 2.10 11.49 7.67
C VAL A 8 3.48 11.95 7.24
N LEU A 9 3.81 13.25 7.37
CA LEU A 9 5.12 13.79 7.01
C LEU A 9 6.24 13.23 7.88
N VAL A 10 6.05 13.12 9.20
CA VAL A 10 7.06 12.59 10.12
C VAL A 10 7.35 11.12 9.82
N LEU A 11 6.31 10.31 9.61
CA LEU A 11 6.47 8.90 9.25
C LEU A 11 7.12 8.72 7.88
N ALA A 12 6.70 9.49 6.88
CA ALA A 12 7.30 9.45 5.54
C ALA A 12 8.77 9.89 5.55
N ALA A 13 9.10 10.93 6.32
CA ALA A 13 10.48 11.38 6.49
C ALA A 13 11.35 10.31 7.16
N ALA A 14 10.86 9.68 8.24
CA ALA A 14 11.58 8.60 8.92
C ALA A 14 11.85 7.41 7.98
N MET A 15 10.85 7.01 7.20
CA MET A 15 10.99 5.95 6.19
C MET A 15 12.02 6.33 5.11
N LEU A 16 11.92 7.53 4.55
CA LEU A 16 12.84 8.01 3.51
C LEU A 16 14.29 8.10 3.98
N VAL A 17 14.53 8.61 5.20
CA VAL A 17 15.90 8.69 5.75
C VAL A 17 16.55 7.30 5.82
N TYR A 18 15.78 6.27 6.17
CA TYR A 18 16.27 4.90 6.22
C TYR A 18 16.42 4.26 4.83
N ASP A 19 15.47 4.51 3.92
CA ASP A 19 15.38 3.80 2.65
C ASP A 19 16.16 4.47 1.50
N ILE A 20 16.37 5.79 1.50
CA ILE A 20 17.16 6.51 0.48
C ILE A 20 18.55 5.89 0.24
N PRO A 21 19.38 5.58 1.26
CA PRO A 21 20.70 4.98 1.02
C PRO A 21 20.60 3.58 0.43
N LYS A 22 19.56 2.81 0.78
CA LYS A 22 19.30 1.48 0.23
C LYS A 22 18.80 1.54 -1.21
N PHE A 23 17.88 2.47 -1.50
CA PHE A 23 17.30 2.68 -2.82
C PHE A 23 18.36 3.04 -3.87
N ARG A 24 19.37 3.84 -3.50
CA ARG A 24 20.50 4.19 -4.39
C ARG A 24 21.39 2.99 -4.74
N ARG A 25 21.41 1.96 -3.90
CA ARG A 25 22.21 0.73 -4.12
C ARG A 25 21.39 -0.42 -4.72
N ALA A 26 20.08 -0.27 -4.85
CA ALA A 26 19.18 -1.32 -5.30
C ALA A 26 19.14 -1.43 -6.83
N CYS A 27 18.81 -2.63 -7.32
CA CYS A 27 18.58 -2.88 -8.75
C CYS A 27 17.35 -2.15 -9.27
N ARG A 28 17.29 -1.84 -10.58
CA ARG A 28 16.17 -1.12 -11.22
C ARG A 28 14.79 -1.75 -10.95
N ARG A 29 14.72 -3.09 -10.88
CA ARG A 29 13.48 -3.80 -10.55
C ARG A 29 13.00 -3.46 -9.14
N ASP A 30 13.91 -3.47 -8.18
CA ASP A 30 13.58 -3.20 -6.78
C ASP A 30 13.21 -1.72 -6.60
N GLN A 31 13.84 -0.82 -7.37
CA GLN A 31 13.46 0.59 -7.42
C GLN A 31 12.04 0.78 -7.97
N LEU A 32 11.64 0.04 -9.01
CA LEU A 32 10.28 0.09 -9.54
C LEU A 32 9.26 -0.42 -8.53
N VAL A 33 9.54 -1.55 -7.87
CA VAL A 33 8.67 -2.12 -6.85
C VAL A 33 8.54 -1.16 -5.66
N TYR A 34 9.65 -0.60 -5.20
CA TYR A 34 9.66 0.40 -4.14
C TYR A 34 8.88 1.66 -4.53
N GLY A 35 9.05 2.16 -5.76
CA GLY A 35 8.30 3.30 -6.28
C GLY A 35 6.80 3.05 -6.33
N ALA A 36 6.37 1.84 -6.74
CA ALA A 36 4.96 1.45 -6.74
C ALA A 36 4.37 1.39 -5.32
N LEU A 37 5.12 0.82 -4.37
CA LEU A 37 4.73 0.80 -2.95
C LEU A 37 4.65 2.21 -2.36
N LEU A 38 5.63 3.06 -2.68
CA LEU A 38 5.64 4.46 -2.22
C LEU A 38 4.45 5.24 -2.78
N ALA A 39 4.09 5.04 -4.06
CA ALA A 39 2.92 5.66 -4.65
C ALA A 39 1.62 5.24 -3.94
N ALA A 40 1.47 3.95 -3.62
CA ALA A 40 0.34 3.44 -2.85
C ALA A 40 0.27 4.05 -1.43
N LEU A 41 1.42 4.19 -0.77
CA LEU A 41 1.53 4.83 0.55
C LEU A 41 1.14 6.32 0.49
N LEU A 42 1.63 7.06 -0.50
CA LEU A 42 1.30 8.48 -0.70
C LEU A 42 -0.18 8.69 -1.00
N TYR A 43 -0.78 7.80 -1.80
CA TYR A 43 -2.23 7.81 -2.06
C TYR A 43 -3.04 7.63 -0.76
N LEU A 44 -2.68 6.66 0.08
CA LEU A 44 -3.35 6.46 1.37
C LEU A 44 -3.16 7.64 2.31
N GLY A 45 -1.95 8.19 2.38
CA GLY A 45 -1.66 9.42 3.13
C GLY A 45 -2.51 10.59 2.66
N PHE A 46 -2.67 10.76 1.35
CA PHE A 46 -3.53 11.79 0.77
C PHE A 46 -4.99 11.62 1.15
N ILE A 47 -5.54 10.41 1.05
CA ILE A 47 -6.92 10.11 1.48
C ILE A 47 -7.08 10.37 2.98
N PHE A 48 -6.12 9.95 3.80
CA PHE A 48 -6.14 10.14 5.23
C PHE A 48 -6.15 11.63 5.63
N VAL A 49 -5.35 12.45 4.95
CA VAL A 49 -5.27 13.90 5.20
C VAL A 49 -6.50 14.63 4.69
N THR A 50 -6.96 14.30 3.47
CA THR A 50 -8.10 14.98 2.83
C THR A 50 -9.45 14.49 3.32
N ALA A 51 -9.50 13.38 4.05
CA ALA A 51 -10.71 12.72 4.52
C ALA A 51 -11.75 12.49 3.40
N LYS A 52 -11.29 12.38 2.15
CA LYS A 52 -12.16 12.06 1.01
C LYS A 52 -12.62 10.60 1.11
N PRO A 53 -13.87 10.29 0.77
CA PRO A 53 -14.41 8.92 0.77
C PRO A 53 -13.95 8.16 -0.48
N TRP A 54 -12.68 8.26 -0.83
CA TRP A 54 -12.11 7.54 -1.97
C TRP A 54 -11.84 6.08 -1.58
N PRO A 55 -11.88 5.16 -2.57
CA PRO A 55 -11.70 3.74 -2.30
C PRO A 55 -10.31 3.50 -1.72
N ASN A 56 -10.28 2.84 -0.57
CA ASN A 56 -9.02 2.43 0.03
C ASN A 56 -8.41 1.27 -0.76
N LEU A 57 -7.13 1.00 -0.58
CA LEU A 57 -6.45 -0.10 -1.27
C LEU A 57 -7.14 -1.45 -1.01
N ASP A 58 -7.62 -1.68 0.22
CA ASP A 58 -8.35 -2.90 0.56
C ASP A 58 -9.60 -3.10 -0.32
N THR A 59 -10.28 -2.01 -0.68
CA THR A 59 -11.49 -2.08 -1.49
C THR A 59 -11.19 -2.57 -2.91
N ILE A 60 -10.02 -2.23 -3.44
CA ILE A 60 -9.53 -2.74 -4.74
C ILE A 60 -9.19 -4.22 -4.61
N PHE A 61 -8.47 -4.62 -3.56
CA PHE A 61 -8.13 -6.02 -3.31
C PHE A 61 -9.37 -6.89 -3.02
N ASN A 62 -10.44 -6.31 -2.47
CA ASN A 62 -11.69 -7.03 -2.21
C ASN A 62 -12.36 -7.54 -3.48
N ILE A 63 -12.06 -6.97 -4.65
CA ILE A 63 -12.52 -7.49 -5.96
C ILE A 63 -11.97 -8.91 -6.19
N LEU A 64 -10.77 -9.20 -5.67
CA LEU A 64 -10.11 -10.50 -5.78
C LEU A 64 -10.59 -11.53 -4.74
N ILE A 65 -11.43 -11.14 -3.78
CA ILE A 65 -11.95 -12.09 -2.77
C ILE A 65 -12.81 -13.18 -3.41
N LYS A 66 -13.66 -12.83 -4.37
CA LYS A 66 -14.51 -13.80 -5.08
C LYS A 66 -13.69 -14.88 -5.80
N PRO A 67 -12.72 -14.53 -6.67
CA PRO A 67 -11.88 -15.55 -7.31
C PRO A 67 -11.01 -16.29 -6.30
N ALA A 68 -10.50 -15.62 -5.25
CA ALA A 68 -9.74 -16.30 -4.20
C ALA A 68 -10.57 -17.38 -3.50
N LYS A 69 -11.84 -17.11 -3.17
CA LYS A 69 -12.75 -18.11 -2.60
C LYS A 69 -12.96 -19.30 -3.53
N GLN A 70 -13.12 -19.06 -4.84
CA GLN A 70 -13.27 -20.13 -5.83
C GLN A 70 -12.03 -21.02 -5.92
N ILE A 71 -10.83 -20.43 -5.87
CA ILE A 71 -9.56 -21.18 -5.87
C ILE A 71 -9.45 -22.03 -4.60
N VAL A 72 -9.76 -21.47 -3.42
CA VAL A 72 -9.72 -22.21 -2.15
C VAL A 72 -10.73 -23.36 -2.14
N GLN A 73 -11.96 -23.14 -2.62
CA GLN A 73 -12.97 -24.19 -2.74
C GLN A 73 -12.56 -25.29 -3.74
N TRP A 74 -11.88 -24.92 -4.83
CA TRP A 74 -11.36 -25.89 -5.80
C TRP A 74 -10.22 -26.74 -5.21
N LEU A 75 -9.32 -26.12 -4.44
CA LEU A 75 -8.19 -26.81 -3.79
C LEU A 75 -8.59 -27.60 -2.55
N ASN A 76 -9.61 -27.17 -1.82
CA ASN A 76 -10.12 -27.84 -0.62
C ASN A 76 -11.66 -27.91 -0.65
N PRO A 77 -12.22 -28.85 -1.43
CA PRO A 77 -13.67 -28.96 -1.61
C PRO A 77 -14.43 -29.35 -0.33
N LYS A 78 -13.75 -29.70 0.77
CA LYS A 78 -14.35 -30.04 2.07
C LYS A 78 -14.48 -28.86 3.03
N SER A 79 -14.00 -27.65 2.69
CA SER A 79 -14.02 -26.50 3.61
C SER A 79 -15.29 -25.63 3.50
N SER A 80 -16.43 -26.20 3.08
CA SER A 80 -17.69 -25.47 2.93
C SER A 80 -18.52 -25.42 4.20
#